data_AF-A0A2R6JEP7-F1
#
_entry.id   AF-A0A2R6JEP7-F1
#
_cell.length_a   1.000
_cell.length_b   1.000
_cell.length_c   1.000
_cell.angle_alpha   90.00
_cell.angle_beta   90.00
_cell.angle_gamma   90.00
#
_symmetry.space_group_name_H-M   'P 1'
#
loop_
_entity.id
_entity.type
_entity.pdbx_description
1 polymer ?
#
loop_
_entity_poly.entity_id
_entity_poly.type
_entity_poly.pdbx_seq_one_letter_code
_entity_poly.pdbx_strand_id
1 'polypeptide(L)' 'TSQCLEGRVCDRVYDTGRDLLEAGVVEAGDTLPATAYVKLMWALANVERVEETMRRSVAGELQERSVPWT' A
#
# COMPACT_ATOMS: atom_id res chain seq x y z
N THR A 1 -5.01 1.82 -0.83
CA THR A 1 -4.75 1.99 -2.28
C THR A 1 -5.65 3.10 -2.81
N SER A 2 -5.43 3.59 -4.02
CA SER A 2 -6.27 4.63 -4.66
C SER A 2 -7.14 4.04 -5.77
N GLN A 3 -8.26 4.68 -6.08
CA GLN A 3 -9.02 4.40 -7.31
C GLN A 3 -8.28 4.91 -8.55
N CYS A 4 -7.44 5.93 -8.41
CA CYS A 4 -6.49 6.31 -9.45
C CYS A 4 -5.45 5.19 -9.61
N LEU A 5 -5.26 4.71 -10.84
CA LEU A 5 -4.27 3.66 -11.13
C LEU A 5 -2.84 4.17 -10.99
N GLU A 6 -2.62 5.45 -11.32
CA GLU A 6 -1.34 6.11 -11.19
C GLU A 6 -1.29 7.00 -9.94
N GLY A 7 -0.12 7.00 -9.29
CA GLY A 7 0.17 7.83 -8.12
C GLY A 7 0.45 7.03 -6.86
N ARG A 8 0.75 7.76 -5.78
CA ARG A 8 1.09 7.23 -4.46
C ARG A 8 0.10 7.74 -3.43
N VAL A 9 -0.50 6.83 -2.66
CA VAL A 9 -1.31 7.20 -1.50
C VAL A 9 -0.41 7.79 -0.42
N CYS A 10 -0.87 8.88 0.19
CA CYS A 10 -0.25 9.51 1.36
C CYS A 10 -1.35 10.01 2.30
N ASP A 11 -1.76 9.15 3.23
CA ASP A 11 -2.84 9.39 4.19
C ASP A 11 -2.43 10.40 5.28
N ARG A 12 -1.19 10.89 5.27
CA ARG A 12 -0.70 11.92 6.20
C ARG A 12 -1.13 13.35 5.85
N VAL A 13 -1.56 13.61 4.62
CA VAL A 13 -1.83 14.98 4.12
C VAL A 13 -3.16 15.53 4.64
N TYR A 14 -4.25 14.78 4.49
CA TYR A 14 -5.61 15.23 4.82
C TYR A 14 -6.07 14.67 6.17
N ASP A 15 -6.96 15.38 6.88
CA ASP A 15 -7.54 14.91 8.15
C ASP A 15 -8.15 13.52 8.02
N THR A 16 -8.97 13.31 6.98
CA THR A 16 -9.59 11.99 6.71
C THR A 16 -8.56 10.87 6.58
N GLY A 17 -7.40 11.13 5.99
CA GLY A 17 -6.34 10.13 5.88
C GLY A 17 -5.71 9.84 7.25
N ARG A 18 -5.49 10.86 8.07
CA ARG A 18 -4.96 10.69 9.43
C ARG A 18 -5.92 9.89 10.31
N ASP A 19 -7.22 10.14 10.19
CA ASP A 19 -8.26 9.37 10.87
C ASP A 19 -8.21 7.88 10.48
N LEU A 20 -7.98 7.58 9.19
CA LEU A 20 -7.81 6.20 8.71
C LEU A 20 -6.55 5.54 9.28
N LEU A 21 -5.45 6.26 9.36
CA LEU A 21 -4.21 5.75 9.98
C LEU A 21 -4.40 5.48 11.47
N GLU A 22 -5.09 6.36 12.20
CA GLU A 22 -5.44 6.17 13.61
C GLU A 22 -6.35 4.95 13.81
N ALA A 23 -7.25 4.68 12.86
CA ALA A 23 -8.08 3.48 12.84
C ALA A 23 -7.33 2.18 12.46
N GLY A 24 -6.03 2.26 12.14
CA GLY A 24 -5.18 1.10 11.83
C GLY A 24 -5.16 0.70 10.34
N VAL A 25 -5.56 1.58 9.42
CA VAL A 25 -5.45 1.31 7.99
C VAL A 25 -3.98 1.17 7.57
N VAL A 26 -3.72 0.17 6.71
CA VAL A 26 -2.39 -0.04 6.12
C VAL A 26 -2.30 0.71 4.79
N GLU A 27 -1.46 1.74 4.76
CA GLU A 27 -1.11 2.48 3.55
C GLU A 27 -0.31 1.58 2.58
N ALA A 28 -0.78 1.44 1.34
CA ALA A 28 -0.19 0.59 0.31
C ALA A 28 0.67 1.36 -0.73
N GLY A 29 1.00 2.62 -0.44
CA GLY A 29 1.84 3.46 -1.31
C GLY A 29 1.34 3.54 -2.75
N ASP A 30 2.19 3.14 -3.70
CA ASP A 30 1.91 3.08 -5.14
C ASP A 30 1.63 1.66 -5.66
N THR A 31 1.37 0.69 -4.77
CA THR A 31 0.93 -0.64 -5.19
C THR A 31 -0.44 -0.58 -5.85
N LEU A 32 -0.55 -1.16 -7.05
CA LEU A 32 -1.81 -1.27 -7.79
C LEU A 32 -2.91 -1.93 -6.93
N PRO A 33 -4.17 -1.48 -7.00
CA PRO A 33 -5.26 -2.04 -6.19
C PRO A 33 -5.41 -3.56 -6.32
N ALA A 34 -5.36 -4.09 -7.55
CA ALA A 34 -5.44 -5.52 -7.82
C ALA A 34 -4.24 -6.29 -7.22
N THR A 35 -3.03 -5.73 -7.32
CA THR A 35 -1.83 -6.33 -6.74
C THR A 35 -1.85 -6.31 -5.21
N ALA A 36 -2.33 -5.24 -4.59
CA ALA A 36 -2.50 -5.18 -3.15
C ALA A 36 -3.52 -6.23 -2.65
N TYR A 37 -4.60 -6.45 -3.39
CA TYR A 37 -5.60 -7.47 -3.07
C TYR A 37 -5.01 -8.89 -3.10
N VAL A 38 -4.30 -9.24 -4.18
CA VAL A 38 -3.64 -10.55 -4.30
C VAL A 38 -2.52 -10.72 -3.28
N LYS A 39 -1.72 -9.68 -3.04
CA LYS A 39 -0.67 -9.68 -2.02
C LYS A 39 -1.26 -9.90 -0.62
N LEU A 40 -2.40 -9.30 -0.29
CA LEU A 40 -3.07 -9.52 0.98
C LEU A 40 -3.52 -10.98 1.15
N MET A 41 -4.17 -11.55 0.12
CA MET A 41 -4.57 -12.96 0.14
C MET A 41 -3.36 -13.89 0.34
N TRP A 42 -2.25 -13.61 -0.35
CA TRP A 42 -1.01 -14.35 -0.19
C TRP A 42 -0.40 -14.16 1.21
N ALA A 43 -0.32 -12.92 1.70
CA ALA A 43 0.30 -12.62 2.98
C ALA A 43 -0.45 -13.31 4.15
N LEU A 44 -1.78 -13.28 4.14
CA LEU A 44 -2.60 -13.95 5.15
C LEU A 44 -2.33 -15.47 5.23
N ALA A 45 -1.93 -16.10 4.13
CA ALA A 45 -1.65 -17.53 4.09
C ALA A 45 -0.18 -17.90 4.35
N ASN A 46 0.76 -16.96 4.18
CA ASN A 46 2.20 -17.28 4.08
C ASN A 46 3.09 -16.57 5.10
N VAL A 47 2.59 -15.56 5.82
CA VAL A 47 3.39 -14.81 6.79
C VAL A 47 2.64 -14.58 8.10
N GLU A 48 3.38 -14.49 9.20
CA GLU A 48 2.82 -14.12 10.50
C GLU A 48 2.57 -12.61 10.60
N ARG A 49 3.44 -11.80 10.00
CA ARG A 49 3.43 -10.33 10.07
C ARG A 49 2.83 -9.73 8.80
N VAL A 50 1.52 -9.91 8.64
CA VAL A 50 0.77 -9.49 7.43
C VAL A 50 0.88 -7.98 7.21
N GLU A 51 0.64 -7.19 8.26
CA GLU A 51 0.67 -5.73 8.21
C GLU A 51 2.03 -5.18 7.75
N GLU A 52 3.12 -5.70 8.32
CA GLU A 52 4.50 -5.36 7.96
C GLU A 52 4.82 -5.78 6.52
N THR A 53 4.35 -6.96 6.11
CA THR A 53 4.56 -7.48 4.75
C THR A 53 3.84 -6.63 3.72
N MET A 54 2.64 -6.14 4.02
CA MET A 54 1.91 -5.23 3.13
C MET A 54 2.65 -3.90 2.92
N ARG A 55 3.39 -3.40 3.93
CA ARG A 55 4.15 -2.14 3.86
C ARG A 55 5.51 -2.21 3.16
N ARG A 56 6.01 -3.40 2.81
CA ARG A 56 7.31 -3.57 2.12
C ARG A 56 7.13 -4.24 0.77
N SER A 57 8.02 -3.96 -0.18
CA SER A 57 8.03 -4.64 -1.48
C SER A 57 8.44 -6.10 -1.32
N VAL A 58 7.70 -7.03 -1.94
CA VAL A 58 8.04 -8.47 -1.98
C VAL A 58 8.56 -8.87 -3.37
N ALA A 59 7.97 -8.32 -4.43
CA ALA A 59 8.27 -8.65 -5.81
C ALA A 59 8.33 -7.40 -6.72
N GLY A 60 8.57 -6.21 -6.15
CA GLY A 60 8.66 -4.95 -6.89
C GLY A 60 7.33 -4.19 -7.00
N GLU A 61 6.28 -4.62 -6.30
CA GLU A 61 4.95 -4.02 -6.36
C GLU A 61 4.80 -2.69 -5.61
N LEU A 62 5.78 -2.36 -4.77
CA LEU A 62 5.86 -1.10 -4.03
C LEU A 62 7.23 -0.48 -4.26
N GLN A 63 7.25 0.79 -4.66
CA GLN A 63 8.49 1.54 -4.84
C GLN A 63 8.76 2.42 -3.62
N GLU A 64 10.03 2.80 -3.41
CA GLU A 64 10.41 3.75 -2.36
C GLU A 64 9.96 5.18 -2.69
N ARG A 65 10.06 5.57 -3.97
CA ARG A 65 9.64 6.86 -4.49
C ARG A 65 9.03 6.73 -5.87
N SER A 66 8.14 7.65 -6.21
CA SER A 66 7.62 7.79 -7.57
C SER A 66 8.63 8.58 -8.41
N VAL A 67 8.93 8.09 -9.61
CA VAL A 67 9.82 8.75 -10.57
C VAL A 67 9.04 9.09 -11.84
N PRO A 68 9.32 10.22 -12.51
CA PRO A 68 8.77 10.49 -13.84
C PRO A 68 9.14 9.38 -14.82
N TRP A 69 8.24 9.06 -15.73
CA TRP A 69 8.54 8.21 -16.86
C TRP A 69 9.64 8.86 -17.72
N THR A 70 10.78 8.19 -17.86
CA THR A 70 11.83 8.52 -18.84
C THR A 70 11.56 7.89 -20.18
#